data_AF-X0VBC4-F1
#
_entry.id   AF-X0VBC4-F1
#
_cell.length_a   1.000
_cell.length_b   1.000
_cell.length_c   1.000
_cell.angle_alpha   90.00
_cell.angle_beta   90.00
_cell.angle_gamma   90.00
#
_symmetry.space_group_name_H-M   'P 1'
#
loop_
_entity.id
_entity.type
_entity.pdbx_description
1 polymer ?
#
loop_
_entity_poly.entity_id
_entity_poly.type
_entity_poly.pdbx_seq_one_letter_code
_entity_poly.pdbx_strand_id
1 'polypeptide(L)' 'KKVRWDGESVRALRWHLGLTQQELADELGTRQQTISEWEIGMYQPRGASSRLLTIIAERAEFKYQVNPSEKGENPQ' A
#
# COMPACT_ATOMS: atom_id res chain seq x y z
N LYS A 1 -12.51 -7.17 7.37
CA LYS A 1 -11.85 -5.88 7.67
C LYS A 1 -11.16 -5.41 6.38
N LYS A 2 -11.38 -4.18 5.91
CA LYS A 2 -10.62 -3.65 4.76
C LYS A 2 -9.25 -3.20 5.26
N VAL A 3 -8.17 -3.70 4.66
CA VAL A 3 -6.81 -3.24 4.93
C VAL A 3 -6.64 -1.85 4.31
N ARG A 4 -6.23 -0.87 5.11
CA ARG A 4 -5.85 0.45 4.60
C ARG A 4 -4.33 0.47 4.46
N TRP A 5 -3.88 0.70 3.23
CA TRP A 5 -2.48 0.97 2.92
C TRP A 5 -2.28 2.49 2.87
N ASP A 6 -1.20 2.95 3.48
CA ASP A 6 -0.69 4.32 3.41
C ASP A 6 0.69 4.34 2.75
N GLY A 7 1.25 5.53 2.54
CA GLY A 7 2.54 5.66 1.85
C GLY A 7 3.70 5.00 2.58
N GLU A 8 3.70 5.05 3.91
CA GLU A 8 4.75 4.47 4.74
C GLU A 8 4.72 2.94 4.67
N SER A 9 3.54 2.33 4.80
CA SER A 9 3.36 0.88 4.69
C SER A 9 3.68 0.36 3.28
N VAL A 10 3.31 1.09 2.22
CA VAL A 10 3.70 0.75 0.84
C VAL A 10 5.22 0.80 0.66
N ARG A 11 5.87 1.87 1.13
CA ARG A 11 7.34 2.00 1.07
C ARG A 11 8.03 0.89 1.87
N ALA A 12 7.53 0.60 3.07
CA ALA A 12 8.10 -0.43 3.93
C ALA A 12 7.96 -1.82 3.31
N LEU A 13 6.82 -2.16 2.71
CA LEU A 13 6.65 -3.40 1.96
C LEU A 13 7.64 -3.48 0.79
N ARG A 14 7.78 -2.40 0.02
CA ARG A 14 8.72 -2.35 -1.10
C ARG A 14 10.16 -2.62 -0.64
N TRP A 15 10.59 -1.97 0.44
CA TRP A 15 11.94 -2.15 1.00
C TRP A 15 12.16 -3.54 1.57
N HIS A 16 11.14 -4.11 2.22
CA HIS A 16 11.18 -5.49 2.73
C HIS A 16 11.38 -6.50 1.60
N LEU A 17 10.77 -6.26 0.44
CA LEU A 17 10.94 -7.09 -0.76
C LEU A 17 12.24 -6.81 -1.53
N GLY A 18 12.98 -5.76 -1.16
CA GLY A 18 14.18 -5.33 -1.90
C GLY A 18 13.88 -4.76 -3.29
N LEU A 19 12.65 -4.31 -3.54
CA LEU A 19 12.21 -3.86 -4.86
C LEU A 19 12.43 -2.36 -5.09
N THR A 20 12.64 -1.99 -6.35
CA THR A 20 12.49 -0.63 -6.84
C THR A 20 11.01 -0.25 -6.98
N GLN A 21 10.72 1.04 -7.13
CA GLN A 21 9.33 1.50 -7.33
C GLN A 21 8.77 0.98 -8.68
N GLN A 22 9.62 0.77 -9.68
CA GLN A 22 9.21 0.19 -10.96
C GLN A 22 8.84 -1.29 -10.81
N GLU A 23 9.68 -2.08 -10.14
CA GLU A 23 9.39 -3.51 -9.95
C GLU A 23 8.12 -3.74 -9.11
N LEU A 24 7.89 -2.95 -8.05
CA LEU A 24 6.62 -3.01 -7.32
C LEU A 24 5.44 -2.58 -8.20
N ALA A 25 5.63 -1.63 -9.12
CA ALA A 25 4.58 -1.23 -10.05
C ALA A 25 4.25 -2.36 -11.03
N ASP A 26 5.26 -3.06 -11.52
CA ASP A 26 5.12 -4.20 -12.44
C ASP A 26 4.36 -5.35 -11.76
N GLU A 27 4.70 -5.68 -10.51
CA GLU A 27 3.99 -6.67 -9.68
C GLU A 27 2.51 -6.30 -9.45
N LEU A 28 2.22 -5.00 -9.32
CA LEU A 28 0.88 -4.49 -9.09
C LEU A 28 0.11 -4.18 -10.38
N GLY A 29 0.73 -4.33 -11.55
CA GLY A 29 0.15 -3.96 -12.84
C GLY A 29 -0.20 -2.47 -12.95
N THR A 30 0.61 -1.60 -12.35
CA THR A 30 0.42 -0.14 -12.33
C THR A 30 1.66 0.60 -12.85
N ARG A 31 1.70 1.93 -12.73
CA ARG A 31 2.84 2.76 -13.16
C ARG A 31 3.74 3.07 -11.96
N GLN A 32 5.06 3.20 -12.19
CA GLN A 32 6.01 3.62 -11.16
C GLN A 32 5.61 4.95 -10.50
N GLN A 33 5.07 5.91 -11.27
CA GLN A 33 4.58 7.18 -10.74
C GLN A 33 3.49 6.97 -9.68
N THR A 34 2.59 6.00 -9.89
CA THR A 34 1.52 5.68 -8.93
C THR A 34 2.10 5.18 -7.60
N ILE A 35 3.16 4.36 -7.65
CA ILE A 35 3.87 3.93 -6.43
C ILE A 35 4.51 5.13 -5.74
N SER A 36 5.18 6.01 -6.50
CA SER A 36 5.78 7.22 -5.94
C SER A 36 4.74 8.11 -5.24
N GLU A 37 3.60 8.35 -5.89
CA GLU A 37 2.49 9.14 -5.36
C GLU A 37 1.91 8.54 -4.07
N TRP A 38 1.85 7.21 -3.97
CA TRP A 38 1.47 6.54 -2.73
C TRP A 38 2.51 6.76 -1.65
N GLU A 39 3.78 6.50 -1.93
CA GLU A 39 4.87 6.61 -0.94
C GLU A 39 5.05 8.01 -0.36
N ILE A 40 4.73 9.06 -1.11
CA ILE A 40 4.76 10.44 -0.62
C ILE A 40 3.42 10.90 -0.02
N GLY A 41 2.41 10.02 0.02
CA GLY A 41 1.11 10.29 0.62
C GLY A 41 0.18 11.17 -0.21
N MET A 42 0.50 11.45 -1.48
CA MET A 42 -0.39 12.20 -2.39
C MET A 42 -1.70 11.45 -2.63
N TYR A 43 -1.63 10.12 -2.79
CA TYR A 43 -2.78 9.24 -2.96
C TYR A 43 -2.63 7.98 -2.11
N GLN A 44 -3.72 7.23 -1.94
CA GLN A 44 -3.72 5.94 -1.26
C GLN A 44 -4.12 4.82 -2.22
N PRO A 45 -3.54 3.60 -2.08
CA PRO A 45 -3.99 2.44 -2.84
C PRO A 45 -5.45 2.14 -2.54
N ARG A 46 -6.26 1.96 -3.59
CA ARG A 46 -7.70 1.68 -3.48
C ARG A 46 -8.08 0.46 -4.34
N GLY A 47 -9.22 -0.14 -4.02
CA GLY A 47 -9.80 -1.23 -4.80
C GLY A 47 -8.83 -2.41 -4.98
N ALA A 48 -8.55 -2.75 -6.24
CA ALA A 48 -7.68 -3.87 -6.60
C ALA A 48 -6.25 -3.74 -6.07
N SER A 49 -5.65 -2.54 -6.13
CA SER A 49 -4.26 -2.34 -5.69
C SER A 49 -4.06 -2.59 -4.19
N SER A 50 -5.01 -2.16 -3.35
CA SER A 50 -4.97 -2.46 -1.90
C SER A 50 -5.07 -3.97 -1.64
N ARG A 51 -5.88 -4.68 -2.43
CA ARG A 51 -5.99 -6.15 -2.32
C ARG A 51 -4.70 -6.84 -2.77
N LEU A 52 -4.09 -6.40 -3.86
CA LEU A 52 -2.82 -6.97 -4.35
C LEU A 52 -1.68 -6.72 -3.37
N LEU A 53 -1.55 -5.51 -2.82
CA LEU A 53 -0.58 -5.21 -1.76
C LEU A 53 -0.75 -6.15 -0.56
N THR A 54 -2.00 -6.43 -0.17
CA THR A 54 -2.30 -7.38 0.92
C THR A 54 -1.79 -8.78 0.59
N ILE A 55 -2.05 -9.29 -0.62
CA ILE A 55 -1.61 -10.62 -1.06
C ILE A 55 -0.07 -10.69 -1.11
N ILE A 56 0.59 -9.66 -1.63
CA ILE A 56 2.05 -9.60 -1.71
C ILE A 56 2.65 -9.57 -0.30
N ALA A 57 2.09 -8.77 0.61
CA ALA A 57 2.55 -8.70 1.99
C ALA A 57 2.40 -10.03 2.73
N GLU A 58 1.27 -10.72 2.58
CA GLU A 58 1.05 -12.05 3.16
C GLU A 58 2.04 -13.09 2.63
N ARG A 59 2.32 -13.08 1.31
CA ARG A 59 3.31 -13.98 0.69
C ARG A 59 4.74 -13.71 1.15
N ALA A 60 5.05 -12.47 1.49
CA ALA A 60 6.38 -12.04 1.94
C ALA A 60 6.54 -12.08 3.47
N GLU A 61 5.54 -12.63 4.18
CA GLU A 61 5.48 -12.64 5.65
C GLU A 61 5.71 -11.25 6.28
N PHE A 62 5.33 -10.20 5.56
CA PHE A 62 5.54 -8.82 5.97
C PHE A 62 4.53 -8.43 7.04
N LYS A 63 5.01 -7.98 8.21
CA LYS A 63 4.16 -7.47 9.29
C LYS A 63 3.80 -6.01 9.01
N TYR A 64 2.61 -5.78 8.45
CA TYR A 64 2.06 -4.43 8.24
C TYR A 64 1.02 -4.10 9.33
N GLN A 65 1.10 -2.89 9.90
CA GLN A 65 0.10 -2.41 10.85
C GLN A 65 -1.16 -2.01 10.09
N VAL A 66 -2.17 -2.89 10.13
CA VAL A 66 -3.50 -2.57 9.63
C VAL A 66 -4.16 -1.66 10.65
N ASN A 67 -4.07 -0.35 10.48
CA ASN A 67 -4.95 0.56 11.21
C ASN A 67 -6.37 0.31 10.69
N PRO A 68 -7.28 -0.31 11.47
CA PRO A 68 -8.66 -0.40 11.06
C PRO A 68 -9.15 1.05 11.06
N SER A 69 -9.39 1.62 9.87
CA SER A 69 -9.91 2.97 9.75
C SER A 69 -11.11 3.11 10.70
N GLU A 70 -10.95 3.92 11.73
CA GLU A 70 -12.07 4.37 12.54
C GLU A 70 -13.10 4.97 11.57
N LYS A 71 -14.34 4.47 11.67
CA LYS A 71 -15.47 5.12 11.02
C LYS A 71 -15.53 6.55 11.53
N GLY A 72 -15.79 7.49 10.63
CA GLY A 72 -15.57 8.90 10.86
C GLY A 72 -16.40 9.53 11.96
N GLU A 73 -15.92 10.68 12.39
CA GLU A 73 -16.76 11.72 12.97
C GLU A 73 -16.26 13.05 12.40
N ASN A 74 -17.08 13.65 11.54
CA ASN A 74 -16.99 15.04 11.13
C ASN A 74 -17.92 15.79 12.09
N PRO A 75 -17.42 16.54 13.10
CA PRO A 75 -18.30 17.40 13.85
C PRO A 75 -18.67 18.59 12.97
N GLN A 76 -19.97 18.74 12.77
CA GLN A 76 -20.63 19.86 12.13
C GLN A 76 -20.42 21.17 12.90
#